data_AF-S3A789-F1
#
_entry.id   AF-S3A789-F1
#
_cell.length_a   1.000
_cell.length_b   1.000
_cell.length_c   1.000
_cell.angle_alpha   90.00
_cell.angle_beta   90.00
_cell.angle_gamma   90.00
#
_symmetry.space_group_name_H-M   'P 1'
#
loop_
_entity.id
_entity.type
_entity.pdbx_description
1 polymer ?
#
loop_
_entity_poly.entity_id
_entity_poly.type
_entity_poly.pdbx_seq_one_letter_code
_entity_poly.pdbx_strand_id
1 'polypeptide(L)'
;MATRRDGRTRPRPLTLLDSAVNPPVRRRLVAETAGMTRDQYTFSDPAALYADIEPQKQRMPEPGLDANLTPRADLGEDTYRGTGRLRGRRALITGGDSGIGAATAIAFAREGADVAISYLPEEEEDAQRIAGLIRDAGVTALTFPGDLTDAAYCRELVAKTVDGLGGLDILVNNGGKQIFNEDLATLSDEQFDATFKTNVYAMFWITKAALAHLAPGSAIINTTSIQAYKPSGVLVDYASTKATINAFTKALAQQVAPRGIRVNAVAPGPIWTALQPTDGQPQEKLEHFGEDTPLGRMGQPAELAPAYVFLASAESSYVIGETLNVNGGIPSP
;
A
#
# COMPACT_ATOMS: atom_id res chain seq x y z
N MET A 1 -39.44 16.85 -62.05
CA MET A 1 -38.61 17.78 -61.26
C MET A 1 -38.74 17.34 -59.80
N ALA A 2 -37.70 16.82 -59.13
CA ALA A 2 -36.53 17.55 -58.59
C ALA A 2 -36.97 18.66 -57.61
N THR A 3 -36.48 18.82 -56.37
CA THR A 3 -35.44 18.12 -55.57
C THR A 3 -35.71 18.42 -54.06
N ARG A 4 -34.99 17.95 -53.02
CA ARG A 4 -33.62 17.39 -52.91
C ARG A 4 -33.53 16.22 -51.90
N ARG A 5 -32.77 16.32 -50.80
CA ARG A 5 -32.65 15.33 -49.70
C ARG A 5 -32.44 16.00 -48.34
N ASP A 6 -32.87 15.27 -47.32
CA ASP A 6 -32.47 15.28 -45.91
C ASP A 6 -30.95 15.39 -45.67
N GLY A 7 -30.55 15.84 -44.48
CA GLY A 7 -29.14 16.03 -44.11
C GLY A 7 -28.89 16.91 -42.88
N ARG A 8 -29.42 16.54 -41.70
CA ARG A 8 -28.94 17.07 -40.40
C ARG A 8 -28.22 15.98 -39.60
N THR A 9 -26.89 16.00 -39.69
CA THR A 9 -26.00 15.16 -38.88
C THR A 9 -26.14 15.49 -37.40
N ARG A 10 -26.43 14.47 -36.57
CA ARG A 10 -26.26 14.58 -35.11
C ARG A 10 -24.76 14.61 -34.79
N PRO A 11 -24.31 15.42 -33.82
CA PRO A 11 -22.94 15.29 -33.32
C PRO A 11 -22.75 13.92 -32.69
N ARG A 12 -21.61 13.27 -32.97
CA ARG A 12 -21.22 12.01 -32.30
C ARG A 12 -20.85 12.31 -30.85
N PRO A 13 -21.07 11.38 -29.90
CA PRO A 13 -20.46 11.47 -28.58
C PRO A 13 -18.94 11.48 -28.71
N LEU A 14 -18.27 12.34 -27.93
CA LEU A 14 -16.82 12.25 -27.71
C LEU A 14 -16.54 11.01 -26.86
N THR A 15 -16.08 9.95 -27.50
CA THR A 15 -15.50 8.78 -26.83
C THR A 15 -14.14 9.17 -26.26
N LEU A 16 -14.06 9.33 -24.94
CA LEU A 16 -12.80 9.38 -24.20
C LEU A 16 -12.20 7.97 -24.14
N LEU A 17 -11.46 7.60 -25.17
CA LEU A 17 -10.53 6.47 -25.22
C LEU A 17 -9.29 6.90 -26.00
N ASP A 18 -8.19 6.17 -25.81
CA ASP A 18 -6.84 6.41 -26.36
C ASP A 18 -6.03 7.54 -25.70
N SER A 19 -5.84 7.42 -24.37
CA SER A 19 -4.65 7.96 -23.68
C SER A 19 -3.70 6.84 -23.26
N ALA A 20 -3.54 5.80 -24.09
CA ALA A 20 -2.42 4.86 -23.95
C ALA A 20 -1.12 5.59 -24.32
N VAL A 21 -0.08 5.50 -23.50
CA VAL A 21 1.22 6.11 -23.79
C VAL A 21 1.77 5.49 -25.09
N ASN A 22 1.96 6.33 -26.10
CA ASN A 22 2.35 5.91 -27.45
C ASN A 22 3.63 5.05 -27.38
N PRO A 23 3.66 3.80 -27.92
CA PRO A 23 4.77 2.85 -27.74
C PRO A 23 6.20 3.38 -28.00
N PRO A 24 6.46 4.32 -28.94
CA PRO A 24 7.78 4.93 -29.13
C PRO A 24 8.24 5.79 -27.93
N VAL A 25 7.31 6.39 -27.19
CA VAL A 25 7.61 7.19 -25.99
C VAL A 25 8.02 6.26 -24.84
N ARG A 26 7.25 5.18 -24.60
CA ARG A 26 7.55 4.19 -23.56
C ARG A 26 8.93 3.54 -23.76
N ARG A 27 9.25 3.11 -24.99
CA ARG A 27 10.58 2.56 -25.33
C ARG A 27 11.74 3.54 -25.12
N ARG A 28 11.47 4.85 -25.22
CA ARG A 28 12.48 5.87 -24.94
C ARG A 28 12.73 6.02 -23.43
N LEU A 29 11.68 6.04 -22.62
CA LEU A 29 11.79 6.11 -21.15
C LEU A 29 12.60 4.94 -20.59
N VAL A 30 12.35 3.70 -21.06
CA VAL A 30 13.10 2.50 -20.66
C VAL A 30 14.59 2.56 -21.06
N ALA A 31 14.93 3.26 -22.15
CA ALA A 31 16.33 3.45 -22.55
C ALA A 31 17.05 4.54 -21.74
N GLU A 32 16.32 5.46 -21.12
CA GLU A 32 16.85 6.57 -20.32
C GLU A 32 17.08 6.17 -18.83
N THR A 33 16.50 5.06 -18.33
CA THR A 33 16.66 4.59 -16.94
C THR A 33 17.92 3.76 -16.65
N ALA A 34 18.63 3.27 -17.67
CA ALA A 34 19.78 2.38 -17.51
C ALA A 34 20.97 3.09 -16.81
N GLY A 35 21.06 2.91 -15.48
CA GLY A 35 22.07 3.53 -14.62
C GLY A 35 21.61 4.74 -13.82
N MET A 36 20.31 5.07 -13.80
CA MET A 36 19.77 6.12 -12.94
C MET A 36 19.79 5.70 -11.46
N THR A 37 20.22 6.60 -10.57
CA THR A 37 20.04 6.45 -9.12
C THR A 37 18.58 6.70 -8.74
N ARG A 38 17.92 5.67 -8.20
CA ARG A 38 16.49 5.70 -7.82
C ARG A 38 16.23 6.25 -6.41
N ASP A 39 17.24 6.79 -5.74
CA ASP A 39 17.10 7.29 -4.38
C ASP A 39 16.29 8.59 -4.33
N GLN A 40 15.61 8.81 -3.19
CA GLN A 40 14.62 9.89 -3.05
C GLN A 40 15.21 11.32 -3.05
N TYR A 41 16.54 11.46 -3.15
CA TYR A 41 17.23 12.75 -3.23
C TYR A 41 17.73 13.09 -4.64
N THR A 42 17.68 12.16 -5.59
CA THR A 42 18.08 12.42 -6.97
C THR A 42 16.92 13.07 -7.75
N PHE A 43 17.18 14.23 -8.37
CA PHE A 43 16.22 14.86 -9.27
C PHE A 43 16.07 14.01 -10.55
N SER A 44 14.88 13.41 -10.72
CA SER A 44 14.56 12.42 -11.76
C SER A 44 13.19 12.71 -12.36
N ASP A 45 12.96 12.27 -13.61
CA ASP A 45 11.61 12.25 -14.19
C ASP A 45 10.78 11.12 -13.54
N PRO A 46 9.70 11.43 -12.80
CA PRO A 46 8.88 10.40 -12.15
C PRO A 46 8.11 9.51 -13.14
N ALA A 47 7.90 9.93 -14.40
CA ALA A 47 7.29 9.08 -15.42
C ALA A 47 8.30 8.06 -15.97
N ALA A 48 9.59 8.40 -16.03
CA ALA A 48 10.66 7.48 -16.41
C ALA A 48 11.07 6.54 -15.26
N LEU A 49 11.11 7.06 -14.02
CA LEU A 49 11.55 6.30 -12.85
C LEU A 49 10.73 5.00 -12.69
N TYR A 50 11.40 3.84 -12.60
CA TYR A 50 10.79 2.51 -12.58
C TYR A 50 10.02 2.06 -13.84
N ALA A 51 10.00 2.84 -14.94
CA ALA A 51 9.31 2.45 -16.18
C ALA A 51 9.92 1.20 -16.86
N ASP A 52 11.14 0.81 -16.47
CA ASP A 52 11.80 -0.43 -16.88
C ASP A 52 11.27 -1.69 -16.15
N ILE A 53 10.52 -1.53 -15.06
CA ILE A 53 9.81 -2.62 -14.38
C ILE A 53 8.40 -2.71 -14.98
N GLU A 54 8.25 -3.49 -16.05
CA GLU A 54 6.96 -3.73 -16.70
C GLU A 54 6.22 -4.92 -16.05
N PRO A 55 4.90 -4.83 -15.79
CA PRO A 55 4.16 -5.92 -15.19
C PRO A 55 4.04 -7.11 -16.14
N GLN A 56 3.99 -8.32 -15.59
CA GLN A 56 3.85 -9.56 -16.37
C GLN A 56 2.69 -10.39 -15.84
N LYS A 57 1.96 -11.04 -16.76
CA LYS A 57 0.92 -12.01 -16.42
C LYS A 57 1.52 -13.20 -15.68
N GLN A 58 1.12 -13.37 -14.43
CA GLN A 58 1.51 -14.48 -13.58
C GLN A 58 0.42 -14.71 -12.53
N ARG A 59 0.30 -15.96 -12.08
CA ARG A 59 -0.58 -16.31 -10.97
C ARG A 59 0.21 -17.01 -9.87
N MET A 60 -0.01 -16.60 -8.64
CA MET A 60 0.51 -17.24 -7.43
C MET A 60 -0.66 -17.66 -6.52
N PRO A 61 -0.50 -18.68 -5.68
CA PRO A 61 -1.46 -18.92 -4.59
C PRO A 61 -1.35 -17.81 -3.55
N GLU A 62 -2.47 -17.48 -2.87
CA GLU A 62 -2.43 -16.61 -1.69
C GLU A 62 -1.54 -17.21 -0.58
N PRO A 63 -0.88 -16.38 0.24
CA PRO A 63 -0.84 -14.91 0.14
C PRO A 63 0.14 -14.39 -0.91
N GLY A 64 1.01 -15.26 -1.45
CA GLY A 64 2.03 -14.94 -2.44
C GLY A 64 3.36 -14.58 -1.79
N LEU A 65 4.46 -14.80 -2.52
CA LEU A 65 5.81 -14.40 -2.08
C LEU A 65 6.36 -13.34 -3.02
N ASP A 66 6.85 -12.25 -2.45
CA ASP A 66 7.51 -11.16 -3.16
C ASP A 66 8.83 -11.65 -3.79
N ALA A 67 9.49 -12.61 -3.13
CA ALA A 67 10.63 -13.37 -3.67
C ALA A 67 10.33 -14.08 -5.01
N ASN A 68 9.08 -14.45 -5.28
CA ASN A 68 8.65 -15.15 -6.50
C ASN A 68 8.02 -14.22 -7.55
N LEU A 69 7.77 -12.95 -7.20
CA LEU A 69 7.19 -11.96 -8.10
C LEU A 69 8.13 -11.66 -9.28
N THR A 70 7.61 -11.68 -10.51
CA THR A 70 8.40 -11.51 -11.75
C THR A 70 7.78 -10.42 -12.66
N PRO A 71 8.44 -9.27 -12.89
CA PRO A 71 9.67 -8.83 -12.24
C PRO A 71 9.47 -8.64 -10.73
N ARG A 72 10.55 -8.64 -9.96
CA ARG A 72 10.47 -8.31 -8.53
C ARG A 72 10.04 -6.85 -8.35
N ALA A 73 9.31 -6.60 -7.27
CA ALA A 73 9.03 -5.23 -6.82
C ALA A 73 10.31 -4.58 -6.28
N ASP A 74 10.42 -3.26 -6.44
CA ASP A 74 11.48 -2.48 -5.77
C ASP A 74 10.91 -1.99 -4.42
N LEU A 75 11.43 -2.53 -3.31
CA LEU A 75 10.99 -2.18 -1.95
C LEU A 75 11.85 -1.07 -1.35
N GLY A 76 12.82 -0.56 -2.11
CA GLY A 76 13.79 0.42 -1.64
C GLY A 76 15.03 -0.19 -1.00
N GLU A 77 15.27 -1.50 -1.18
CA GLU A 77 16.39 -2.23 -0.57
C GLU A 77 17.74 -1.54 -0.84
N ASP A 78 18.02 -1.11 -2.06
CA ASP A 78 19.28 -0.44 -2.40
C ASP A 78 19.16 1.09 -2.49
N THR A 79 17.93 1.63 -2.44
CA THR A 79 17.63 2.99 -2.91
C THR A 79 17.11 3.93 -1.81
N TYR A 80 16.38 3.44 -0.81
CA TYR A 80 15.87 4.31 0.26
C TYR A 80 17.00 4.73 1.20
N ARG A 81 17.28 6.03 1.30
CA ARG A 81 18.35 6.59 2.15
C ARG A 81 17.78 7.29 3.38
N GLY A 82 18.08 6.82 4.59
CA GLY A 82 17.59 7.43 5.83
C GLY A 82 18.31 8.73 6.23
N THR A 83 17.64 9.58 7.01
CA THR A 83 18.20 10.82 7.60
C THR A 83 18.05 10.90 9.13
N GLY A 84 17.38 9.93 9.75
CA GLY A 84 17.18 9.86 11.19
C GLY A 84 15.85 10.44 11.68
N ARG A 85 14.85 10.54 10.79
CA ARG A 85 13.55 11.18 11.07
C ARG A 85 12.68 10.41 12.08
N LEU A 86 13.03 9.16 12.39
CA LEU A 86 12.33 8.27 13.32
C LEU A 86 13.26 7.65 14.38
N ARG A 87 14.40 8.29 14.70
CA ARG A 87 15.37 7.80 15.68
C ARG A 87 14.74 7.46 17.04
N GLY A 88 14.92 6.22 17.48
CA GLY A 88 14.44 5.71 18.77
C GLY A 88 12.91 5.53 18.85
N ARG A 89 12.21 5.55 17.71
CA ARG A 89 10.79 5.20 17.63
C ARG A 89 10.59 3.69 17.59
N ARG A 90 9.41 3.23 17.96
CA ARG A 90 9.04 1.81 18.00
C ARG A 90 7.80 1.57 17.15
N ALA A 91 7.95 0.78 16.09
CA ALA A 91 6.92 0.56 15.09
C ALA A 91 6.38 -0.87 15.08
N LEU A 92 5.06 -1.01 14.94
CA LEU A 92 4.40 -2.24 14.51
C LEU A 92 3.87 -2.06 13.09
N ILE A 93 4.20 -2.97 12.17
CA ILE A 93 3.70 -2.99 10.79
C ILE A 93 3.05 -4.36 10.52
N THR A 94 1.79 -4.37 10.09
CA THR A 94 1.10 -5.59 9.62
C THR A 94 1.28 -5.79 8.12
N GLY A 95 1.47 -7.02 7.65
CA GLY A 95 1.91 -7.32 6.28
C GLY A 95 3.27 -6.67 5.98
N GLY A 96 4.22 -6.79 6.92
CA GLY A 96 5.53 -6.13 6.87
C GLY A 96 6.64 -6.95 6.19
N ASP A 97 6.30 -8.14 5.72
CA ASP A 97 7.08 -9.12 4.97
C ASP A 97 7.29 -8.75 3.50
N SER A 98 6.29 -8.15 2.85
CA SER A 98 6.26 -7.92 1.40
C SER A 98 5.72 -6.55 1.01
N GLY A 99 5.92 -6.18 -0.26
CA GLY A 99 5.31 -5.00 -0.87
C GLY A 99 5.43 -3.70 -0.05
N ILE A 100 4.28 -3.02 0.12
CA ILE A 100 4.21 -1.68 0.75
C ILE A 100 4.63 -1.72 2.23
N GLY A 101 4.31 -2.79 2.96
CA GLY A 101 4.67 -2.92 4.36
C GLY A 101 6.17 -3.17 4.53
N ALA A 102 6.76 -4.02 3.70
CA ALA A 102 8.21 -4.22 3.65
C ALA A 102 8.98 -2.93 3.32
N ALA A 103 8.58 -2.19 2.28
CA ALA A 103 9.19 -0.92 1.93
C ALA A 103 9.07 0.12 3.07
N THR A 104 7.94 0.11 3.77
CA THR A 104 7.74 0.94 4.98
C THR A 104 8.67 0.50 6.13
N ALA A 105 8.84 -0.80 6.33
CA ALA A 105 9.71 -1.35 7.37
C ALA A 105 11.20 -1.03 7.13
N ILE A 106 11.67 -1.19 5.89
CA ILE A 106 13.03 -0.81 5.45
C ILE A 106 13.25 0.70 5.70
N ALA A 107 12.32 1.55 5.28
CA ALA A 107 12.44 2.99 5.47
C ALA A 107 12.40 3.40 6.95
N PHE A 108 11.52 2.80 7.77
CA PHE A 108 11.44 3.07 9.20
C PHE A 108 12.75 2.71 9.91
N ALA A 109 13.31 1.54 9.60
CA ALA A 109 14.58 1.10 10.13
C ALA A 109 15.73 2.05 9.76
N ARG A 110 15.81 2.46 8.49
CA ARG A 110 16.82 3.42 8.01
C ARG A 110 16.66 4.82 8.60
N GLU A 111 15.45 5.20 8.97
CA GLU A 111 15.18 6.45 9.69
C GLU A 111 15.41 6.33 11.21
N GLY A 112 15.82 5.15 11.69
CA GLY A 112 16.29 4.88 13.05
C GLY A 112 15.23 4.36 14.02
N ALA A 113 14.12 3.81 13.53
CA ALA A 113 13.10 3.18 14.36
C ALA A 113 13.39 1.68 14.56
N ASP A 114 13.12 1.16 15.74
CA ASP A 114 12.98 -0.28 15.96
C ASP A 114 11.64 -0.76 15.36
N VAL A 115 11.64 -1.92 14.70
CA VAL A 115 10.49 -2.39 13.89
C VAL A 115 10.09 -3.83 14.22
N ALA A 116 8.81 -4.01 14.53
CA ALA A 116 8.14 -5.30 14.54
C ALA A 116 7.27 -5.46 13.29
N ILE A 117 7.36 -6.63 12.64
CA ILE A 117 6.52 -7.01 11.51
C ILE A 117 5.65 -8.22 11.83
N SER A 118 4.42 -8.24 11.31
CA SER A 118 3.52 -9.40 11.31
C SER A 118 3.09 -9.72 9.88
N TYR A 119 2.83 -11.00 9.64
CA TYR A 119 2.69 -11.65 8.34
C TYR A 119 2.11 -13.06 8.56
N LEU A 120 1.64 -13.74 7.51
CA LEU A 120 1.17 -15.12 7.62
C LEU A 120 2.35 -16.10 7.67
N PRO A 121 2.26 -17.25 8.38
CA PRO A 121 3.36 -18.20 8.50
C PRO A 121 3.98 -18.67 7.17
N GLU A 122 3.21 -18.66 6.10
CA GLU A 122 3.62 -18.97 4.72
C GLU A 122 4.62 -17.95 4.14
N GLU A 123 4.66 -16.72 4.66
CA GLU A 123 5.47 -15.58 4.19
C GLU A 123 6.83 -15.46 4.93
N GLU A 124 7.19 -16.44 5.76
CA GLU A 124 8.39 -16.42 6.62
C GLU A 124 9.71 -16.17 5.86
N GLU A 125 9.83 -16.62 4.61
CA GLU A 125 11.01 -16.37 3.77
C GLU A 125 11.22 -14.86 3.52
N ASP A 126 10.17 -14.18 3.07
CA ASP A 126 10.20 -12.73 2.82
C ASP A 126 10.30 -11.95 4.13
N ALA A 127 9.58 -12.37 5.18
CA ALA A 127 9.68 -11.77 6.50
C ALA A 127 11.11 -11.80 7.07
N GLN A 128 11.82 -12.93 6.95
CA GLN A 128 13.22 -13.01 7.40
C GLN A 128 14.18 -12.19 6.54
N ARG A 129 13.92 -12.05 5.23
CA ARG A 129 14.65 -11.14 4.34
C ARG A 129 14.50 -9.69 4.80
N ILE A 130 13.28 -9.22 5.06
CA ILE A 130 13.03 -7.86 5.56
C ILE A 130 13.60 -7.66 6.97
N ALA A 131 13.44 -8.64 7.86
CA ALA A 131 14.06 -8.60 9.18
C ALA A 131 15.60 -8.51 9.12
N GLY A 132 16.23 -9.08 8.09
CA GLY A 132 17.65 -8.87 7.79
C GLY A 132 17.96 -7.41 7.48
N LEU A 133 17.25 -6.81 6.52
CA LEU A 133 17.42 -5.40 6.12
C LEU A 133 17.18 -4.40 7.27
N ILE A 134 16.24 -4.70 8.17
CA ILE A 134 16.01 -3.92 9.41
C ILE A 134 17.23 -4.01 10.33
N ARG A 135 17.78 -5.21 10.55
CA ARG A 135 18.99 -5.42 11.37
C ARG A 135 20.22 -4.75 10.76
N ASP A 136 20.36 -4.79 9.44
CA ASP A 136 21.46 -4.13 8.72
C ASP A 136 21.43 -2.59 8.82
N ALA A 137 20.25 -2.00 9.08
CA ALA A 137 20.11 -0.58 9.41
C ALA A 137 20.54 -0.23 10.86
N GLY A 138 20.90 -1.22 11.68
CA GLY A 138 21.42 -1.04 13.04
C GLY A 138 20.37 -0.90 14.14
N VAL A 139 19.14 -1.38 13.89
CA VAL A 139 17.98 -1.31 14.79
C VAL A 139 17.40 -2.69 15.08
N THR A 140 16.49 -2.77 16.06
CA THR A 140 15.83 -4.03 16.44
C THR A 140 14.81 -4.45 15.39
N ALA A 141 14.84 -5.73 15.00
CA ALA A 141 13.82 -6.37 14.17
C ALA A 141 13.11 -7.46 14.99
N LEU A 142 11.77 -7.43 15.03
CA LEU A 142 10.94 -8.51 15.57
C LEU A 142 10.01 -9.05 14.48
N THR A 143 9.79 -10.36 14.47
CA THR A 143 8.96 -11.06 13.49
C THR A 143 7.87 -11.87 14.20
N PHE A 144 6.62 -11.69 13.80
CA PHE A 144 5.47 -12.30 14.45
C PHE A 144 4.51 -12.95 13.42
N PRO A 145 4.74 -14.21 13.02
CA PRO A 145 3.84 -14.91 12.11
C PRO A 145 2.48 -15.18 12.78
N GLY A 146 1.38 -15.03 12.04
CA GLY A 146 0.03 -15.39 12.47
C GLY A 146 -1.10 -14.70 11.70
N ASP A 147 -2.32 -15.20 11.88
CA ASP A 147 -3.49 -14.76 11.11
C ASP A 147 -4.22 -13.58 11.78
N LEU A 148 -4.29 -12.47 11.05
CA LEU A 148 -5.01 -11.25 11.42
C LEU A 148 -6.54 -11.43 11.55
N THR A 149 -7.11 -12.53 11.04
CA THR A 149 -8.52 -12.87 11.27
C THR A 149 -8.82 -13.35 12.71
N ASP A 150 -7.79 -13.72 13.49
CA ASP A 150 -7.93 -14.04 14.91
C ASP A 150 -7.74 -12.83 15.84
N ALA A 151 -8.83 -12.47 16.53
CA ALA A 151 -8.85 -11.42 17.52
C ALA A 151 -7.96 -11.67 18.75
N ALA A 152 -7.62 -12.93 19.08
CA ALA A 152 -6.68 -13.24 20.14
C ALA A 152 -5.25 -12.93 19.69
N TYR A 153 -4.80 -13.49 18.56
CA TYR A 153 -3.53 -13.16 17.92
C TYR A 153 -3.34 -11.64 17.75
N CYS A 154 -4.33 -10.90 17.23
CA CYS A 154 -4.22 -9.44 17.06
C CYS A 154 -3.92 -8.67 18.36
N ARG A 155 -4.37 -9.17 19.53
CA ARG A 155 -4.06 -8.56 20.84
C ARG A 155 -2.69 -8.99 21.35
N GLU A 156 -2.35 -10.27 21.15
CA GLU A 156 -1.05 -10.83 21.52
C GLU A 156 0.08 -10.18 20.72
N LEU A 157 -0.11 -9.91 19.43
CA LEU A 157 0.81 -9.20 18.56
C LEU A 157 1.23 -7.84 19.13
N VAL A 158 0.26 -7.04 19.58
CA VAL A 158 0.53 -5.75 20.22
C VAL A 158 1.29 -5.93 21.54
N ALA A 159 0.87 -6.89 22.38
CA ALA A 159 1.52 -7.16 23.66
C ALA A 159 2.98 -7.59 23.49
N LYS A 160 3.25 -8.55 22.57
CA LYS A 160 4.60 -9.01 22.21
C LYS A 160 5.46 -7.90 21.61
N THR A 161 4.88 -7.01 20.81
CA THR A 161 5.62 -5.86 20.26
C THR A 161 6.03 -4.89 21.37
N VAL A 162 5.10 -4.55 22.28
CA VAL A 162 5.37 -3.65 23.41
C VAL A 162 6.43 -4.24 24.34
N ASP A 163 6.36 -5.54 24.62
CA ASP A 163 7.35 -6.25 25.45
C ASP A 163 8.74 -6.26 24.76
N GLY A 164 8.81 -6.74 23.52
CA GLY A 164 10.07 -6.90 22.79
C GLY A 164 10.77 -5.60 22.38
N LEU A 165 10.02 -4.52 22.11
CA LEU A 165 10.59 -3.19 21.79
C LEU A 165 10.69 -2.26 23.01
N GLY A 166 10.12 -2.65 24.16
CA GLY A 166 10.02 -1.79 25.35
C GLY A 166 9.07 -0.59 25.16
N GLY A 167 8.05 -0.72 24.31
CA GLY A 167 7.05 0.31 24.01
C GLY A 167 6.47 0.21 22.60
N LEU A 168 5.52 1.09 22.28
CA LEU A 168 4.96 1.24 20.94
C LEU A 168 4.54 2.70 20.73
N ASP A 169 4.98 3.31 19.63
CA ASP A 169 4.66 4.71 19.31
C ASP A 169 4.44 4.98 17.82
N ILE A 170 4.59 3.98 16.94
CA ILE A 170 4.07 3.97 15.56
C ILE A 170 3.28 2.66 15.33
N LEU A 171 2.05 2.76 14.82
CA LEU A 171 1.27 1.61 14.34
C LEU A 171 0.95 1.80 12.85
N VAL A 172 1.25 0.79 12.03
CA VAL A 172 0.88 0.73 10.62
C VAL A 172 -0.03 -0.47 10.38
N ASN A 173 -1.33 -0.22 10.18
CA ASN A 173 -2.29 -1.23 9.76
C ASN A 173 -2.26 -1.33 8.22
N ASN A 174 -1.38 -2.18 7.69
CA ASN A 174 -1.14 -2.36 6.26
C ASN A 174 -1.64 -3.71 5.71
N GLY A 175 -1.54 -4.78 6.50
CA GLY A 175 -1.96 -6.13 6.11
C GLY A 175 -3.42 -6.16 5.63
N GLY A 176 -3.66 -6.88 4.53
CA GLY A 176 -4.96 -6.88 3.89
C GLY A 176 -5.14 -7.98 2.84
N LYS A 177 -6.39 -8.41 2.67
CA LYS A 177 -6.86 -9.37 1.67
C LYS A 177 -7.55 -8.63 0.52
N GLN A 178 -7.34 -9.10 -0.70
CA GLN A 178 -7.99 -8.62 -1.93
C GLN A 178 -8.16 -9.79 -2.88
N ILE A 179 -9.40 -10.17 -3.21
CA ILE A 179 -9.71 -11.19 -4.22
C ILE A 179 -10.77 -10.62 -5.15
N PHE A 180 -10.53 -10.65 -6.47
CA PHE A 180 -11.50 -10.15 -7.42
C PHE A 180 -12.67 -11.14 -7.58
N ASN A 181 -13.86 -10.60 -7.84
CA ASN A 181 -15.02 -11.38 -8.24
C ASN A 181 -15.83 -10.57 -9.26
N GLU A 182 -16.21 -11.17 -10.39
CA GLU A 182 -16.89 -10.46 -11.48
C GLU A 182 -18.39 -10.21 -11.26
N ASP A 183 -19.03 -10.95 -10.36
CA ASP A 183 -20.46 -10.85 -10.05
C ASP A 183 -20.72 -11.04 -8.55
N LEU A 184 -21.22 -9.97 -7.91
CA LEU A 184 -21.61 -9.97 -6.49
C LEU A 184 -22.58 -11.10 -6.13
N ALA A 185 -23.40 -11.59 -7.05
CA ALA A 185 -24.29 -12.74 -6.81
C ALA A 185 -23.54 -14.09 -6.66
N THR A 186 -22.25 -14.14 -7.00
CA THR A 186 -21.36 -15.30 -6.88
C THR A 186 -20.26 -15.14 -5.82
N LEU A 187 -20.11 -13.94 -5.25
CA LEU A 187 -19.18 -13.66 -4.17
C LEU A 187 -19.67 -14.39 -2.91
N SER A 188 -18.86 -15.28 -2.34
CA SER A 188 -19.27 -16.12 -1.21
C SER A 188 -19.22 -15.37 0.12
N ASP A 189 -20.08 -15.76 1.06
CA ASP A 189 -20.10 -15.19 2.41
C ASP A 189 -18.74 -15.34 3.11
N GLU A 190 -18.01 -16.42 2.84
CA GLU A 190 -16.66 -16.67 3.36
C GLU A 190 -15.62 -15.71 2.78
N GLN A 191 -15.69 -15.40 1.47
CA GLN A 191 -14.82 -14.37 0.88
C GLN A 191 -15.12 -13.00 1.51
N PHE A 192 -16.40 -12.63 1.61
CA PHE A 192 -16.81 -11.36 2.19
C PHE A 192 -16.33 -11.20 3.65
N ASP A 193 -16.58 -12.21 4.48
CA ASP A 193 -16.17 -12.24 5.88
C ASP A 193 -14.64 -12.23 6.03
N ALA A 194 -13.90 -13.01 5.22
CA ALA A 194 -12.44 -12.98 5.23
C ALA A 194 -11.88 -11.60 4.85
N THR A 195 -12.36 -11.00 3.76
CA THR A 195 -11.95 -9.66 3.33
C THR A 195 -12.23 -8.61 4.40
N PHE A 196 -13.41 -8.64 5.03
CA PHE A 196 -13.73 -7.72 6.13
C PHE A 196 -12.93 -7.99 7.41
N LYS A 197 -12.72 -9.26 7.80
CA LYS A 197 -11.95 -9.60 8.99
C LYS A 197 -10.52 -9.10 8.90
N THR A 198 -9.81 -9.44 7.83
CA THR A 198 -8.42 -9.00 7.62
C THR A 198 -8.32 -7.48 7.50
N ASN A 199 -9.21 -6.83 6.74
CA ASN A 199 -9.04 -5.40 6.41
C ASN A 199 -9.62 -4.44 7.45
N VAL A 200 -10.67 -4.83 8.17
CA VAL A 200 -11.43 -3.94 9.08
C VAL A 200 -11.37 -4.42 10.53
N TYR A 201 -11.65 -5.71 10.79
CA TYR A 201 -11.70 -6.22 12.16
C TYR A 201 -10.30 -6.28 12.79
N ALA A 202 -9.29 -6.73 12.03
CA ALA A 202 -7.90 -6.73 12.47
C ALA A 202 -7.42 -5.32 12.83
N MET A 203 -7.60 -4.35 11.93
CA MET A 203 -7.31 -2.93 12.19
C MET A 203 -7.99 -2.46 13.48
N PHE A 204 -9.27 -2.77 13.67
CA PHE A 204 -9.98 -2.43 14.91
C PHE A 204 -9.38 -3.10 16.16
N TRP A 205 -9.11 -4.40 16.13
CA TRP A 205 -8.59 -5.15 17.28
C TRP A 205 -7.17 -4.70 17.66
N ILE A 206 -6.28 -4.57 16.69
CA ILE A 206 -4.88 -4.14 16.85
C ILE A 206 -4.85 -2.70 17.35
N THR A 207 -5.55 -1.78 16.69
CA THR A 207 -5.61 -0.39 17.14
C THR A 207 -6.23 -0.26 18.53
N LYS A 208 -7.30 -0.99 18.84
CA LYS A 208 -7.90 -0.98 20.18
C LYS A 208 -6.92 -1.44 21.28
N ALA A 209 -6.10 -2.47 21.00
CA ALA A 209 -5.06 -2.91 21.92
C ALA A 209 -3.92 -1.88 22.03
N ALA A 210 -3.42 -1.38 20.90
CA ALA A 210 -2.31 -0.42 20.84
C ALA A 210 -2.62 0.89 21.59
N LEU A 211 -3.87 1.37 21.58
CA LEU A 211 -4.29 2.62 22.23
C LEU A 211 -4.01 2.70 23.74
N ALA A 212 -3.74 1.58 24.42
CA ALA A 212 -3.30 1.58 25.83
C ALA A 212 -1.80 1.95 26.00
N HIS A 213 -1.00 1.81 24.94
CA HIS A 213 0.45 1.96 24.94
C HIS A 213 0.92 3.23 24.23
N LEU A 214 0.12 3.76 23.29
CA LEU A 214 0.44 4.99 22.54
C LEU A 214 0.41 6.25 23.44
N ALA A 215 1.57 6.89 23.56
CA ALA A 215 1.80 8.17 24.25
C ALA A 215 1.56 9.40 23.32
N PRO A 216 1.47 10.63 23.85
CA PRO A 216 1.46 11.84 23.03
C PRO A 216 2.68 11.89 22.08
N GLY A 217 2.46 12.27 20.83
CA GLY A 217 3.44 12.19 19.74
C GLY A 217 3.38 10.90 18.91
N SER A 218 2.62 9.89 19.35
CA SER A 218 2.43 8.64 18.59
C SER A 218 1.64 8.85 17.30
N ALA A 219 1.87 7.97 16.32
CA ALA A 219 1.19 7.97 15.03
C ALA A 219 0.56 6.60 14.72
N ILE A 220 -0.67 6.62 14.20
CA ILE A 220 -1.33 5.47 13.57
C ILE A 220 -1.49 5.79 12.09
N ILE A 221 -1.10 4.86 11.23
CA ILE A 221 -1.21 4.97 9.77
C ILE A 221 -1.98 3.75 9.25
N ASN A 222 -3.05 3.96 8.50
CA ASN A 222 -3.85 2.88 7.93
C ASN A 222 -3.70 2.85 6.40
N THR A 223 -3.48 1.67 5.83
CA THR A 223 -3.35 1.51 4.37
C THR A 223 -4.72 1.30 3.74
N THR A 224 -5.25 2.37 3.15
CA THR A 224 -6.48 2.32 2.38
C THR A 224 -6.18 1.94 0.91
N SER A 225 -6.92 2.46 -0.07
CA SER A 225 -6.66 2.30 -1.50
C SER A 225 -7.37 3.40 -2.29
N ILE A 226 -6.91 3.68 -3.51
CA ILE A 226 -7.69 4.42 -4.51
C ILE A 226 -9.08 3.79 -4.75
N GLN A 227 -9.25 2.48 -4.50
CA GLN A 227 -10.55 1.79 -4.57
C GLN A 227 -11.61 2.34 -3.59
N ALA A 228 -11.21 3.04 -2.53
CA ALA A 228 -12.13 3.76 -1.64
C ALA A 228 -12.81 4.97 -2.31
N TYR A 229 -12.28 5.44 -3.45
CA TYR A 229 -12.70 6.65 -4.15
C TYR A 229 -13.08 6.40 -5.62
N LYS A 230 -12.37 5.49 -6.29
CA LYS A 230 -12.61 4.98 -7.66
C LYS A 230 -12.85 3.46 -7.57
N PRO A 231 -13.96 3.00 -6.94
CA PRO A 231 -14.24 1.58 -6.76
C PRO A 231 -14.45 0.88 -8.11
N SER A 232 -13.82 -0.28 -8.24
CA SER A 232 -13.95 -1.17 -9.40
C SER A 232 -15.08 -2.18 -9.17
N GLY A 233 -15.91 -2.41 -10.19
CA GLY A 233 -17.06 -3.33 -10.08
C GLY A 233 -16.69 -4.78 -9.72
N VAL A 234 -15.42 -5.18 -9.91
CA VAL A 234 -14.92 -6.53 -9.59
C VAL A 234 -14.27 -6.66 -8.19
N LEU A 235 -14.38 -5.64 -7.35
CA LEU A 235 -13.74 -5.55 -6.02
C LEU A 235 -14.70 -4.96 -4.97
N VAL A 236 -15.96 -5.42 -4.97
CA VAL A 236 -17.04 -4.81 -4.15
C VAL A 236 -16.77 -4.92 -2.65
N ASP A 237 -16.38 -6.10 -2.17
CA ASP A 237 -15.99 -6.34 -0.77
C ASP A 237 -14.76 -5.53 -0.39
N TYR A 238 -13.68 -5.64 -1.17
CA TYR A 238 -12.42 -4.92 -0.94
C TYR A 238 -12.62 -3.40 -0.90
N ALA A 239 -13.24 -2.81 -1.91
CA ALA A 239 -13.48 -1.37 -1.98
C ALA A 239 -14.31 -0.87 -0.78
N SER A 240 -15.29 -1.66 -0.33
CA SER A 240 -16.09 -1.36 0.86
C SER A 240 -15.24 -1.35 2.15
N THR A 241 -14.30 -2.29 2.29
CA THR A 241 -13.34 -2.26 3.42
C THR A 241 -12.44 -1.04 3.37
N LYS A 242 -11.91 -0.64 2.20
CA LYS A 242 -11.03 0.52 2.07
C LYS A 242 -11.77 1.84 2.32
N ALA A 243 -13.02 1.96 1.88
CA ALA A 243 -13.89 3.08 2.27
C ALA A 243 -14.15 3.13 3.79
N THR A 244 -14.32 1.97 4.43
CA THR A 244 -14.46 1.86 5.90
C THR A 244 -13.18 2.26 6.63
N ILE A 245 -11.99 1.89 6.13
CA ILE A 245 -10.70 2.34 6.68
C ILE A 245 -10.59 3.87 6.66
N ASN A 246 -11.04 4.54 5.59
CA ASN A 246 -11.03 6.01 5.53
C ASN A 246 -11.94 6.64 6.59
N ALA A 247 -13.15 6.12 6.75
CA ALA A 247 -14.10 6.58 7.75
C ALA A 247 -13.60 6.35 9.19
N PHE A 248 -13.05 5.15 9.46
CA PHE A 248 -12.44 4.78 10.74
C PHE A 248 -11.27 5.69 11.09
N THR A 249 -10.37 5.93 10.13
CA THR A 249 -9.22 6.83 10.27
C THR A 249 -9.68 8.23 10.70
N LYS A 250 -10.64 8.81 9.99
CA LYS A 250 -11.19 10.15 10.28
C LYS A 250 -11.88 10.22 11.64
N ALA A 251 -12.70 9.23 11.98
CA ALA A 251 -13.41 9.19 13.27
C ALA A 251 -12.44 9.02 14.45
N LEU A 252 -11.50 8.07 14.37
CA LEU A 252 -10.53 7.83 15.43
C LEU A 252 -9.58 9.02 15.60
N ALA A 253 -9.16 9.66 14.51
CA ALA A 253 -8.33 10.86 14.56
C ALA A 253 -8.94 11.94 15.46
N GLN A 254 -10.23 12.25 15.29
CA GLN A 254 -10.94 13.21 16.15
C GLN A 254 -10.99 12.75 17.62
N GLN A 255 -11.18 11.45 17.86
CA GLN A 255 -11.26 10.88 19.21
C GLN A 255 -9.92 10.94 19.97
N VAL A 256 -8.78 10.76 19.31
CA VAL A 256 -7.46 10.67 19.96
C VAL A 256 -6.58 11.90 19.77
N ALA A 257 -6.97 12.87 18.96
CA ALA A 257 -6.30 14.17 18.86
C ALA A 257 -6.08 14.86 20.22
N PRO A 258 -7.04 14.89 21.17
CA PRO A 258 -6.82 15.49 22.49
C PRO A 258 -5.78 14.77 23.35
N ARG A 259 -5.41 13.53 22.99
CA ARG A 259 -4.33 12.76 23.63
C ARG A 259 -2.97 13.00 22.97
N GLY A 260 -2.90 13.87 21.95
CA GLY A 260 -1.69 14.11 21.17
C GLY A 260 -1.30 12.94 20.24
N ILE A 261 -2.24 12.06 19.89
CA ILE A 261 -2.02 10.94 18.96
C ILE A 261 -2.57 11.33 17.59
N ARG A 262 -1.80 11.13 16.53
CA ARG A 262 -2.23 11.38 15.14
C ARG A 262 -2.67 10.08 14.48
N VAL A 263 -3.74 10.13 13.69
CA VAL A 263 -4.26 8.99 12.92
C VAL A 263 -4.48 9.47 11.49
N ASN A 264 -3.84 8.84 10.52
CA ASN A 264 -3.92 9.19 9.11
C ASN A 264 -3.99 7.92 8.25
N ALA A 265 -4.24 8.06 6.95
CA ALA A 265 -4.21 6.97 6.00
C ALA A 265 -3.31 7.28 4.80
N VAL A 266 -2.79 6.23 4.17
CA VAL A 266 -2.15 6.29 2.85
C VAL A 266 -3.06 5.56 1.86
N ALA A 267 -3.30 6.17 0.70
CA ALA A 267 -4.08 5.60 -0.40
C ALA A 267 -3.20 5.30 -1.61
N PRO A 268 -2.70 4.06 -1.74
CA PRO A 268 -1.99 3.62 -2.92
C PRO A 268 -2.90 3.57 -4.15
N GLY A 269 -2.31 3.84 -5.32
CA GLY A 269 -2.88 3.49 -6.61
C GLY A 269 -2.53 2.06 -7.03
N PRO A 270 -2.30 1.81 -8.34
CA PRO A 270 -1.80 0.51 -8.82
C PRO A 270 -0.31 0.38 -8.47
N ILE A 271 -0.01 -0.35 -7.39
CA ILE A 271 1.36 -0.64 -6.92
C ILE A 271 1.68 -2.11 -7.16
N TRP A 272 2.88 -2.39 -7.68
CA TRP A 272 3.35 -3.74 -7.94
C TRP A 272 3.68 -4.47 -6.62
N THR A 273 2.92 -5.51 -6.30
CA THR A 273 3.08 -6.34 -5.09
C THR A 273 2.57 -7.75 -5.35
N ALA A 274 2.97 -8.72 -4.52
CA ALA A 274 2.48 -10.10 -4.57
C ALA A 274 0.95 -10.23 -4.52
N LEU A 275 0.25 -9.27 -3.88
CA LEU A 275 -1.22 -9.22 -3.78
C LEU A 275 -1.95 -9.15 -5.13
N GLN A 276 -1.35 -8.56 -6.18
CA GLN A 276 -2.04 -8.43 -7.47
C GLN A 276 -2.15 -9.77 -8.24
N PRO A 277 -1.08 -10.57 -8.40
CA PRO A 277 -1.14 -11.89 -9.06
C PRO A 277 -1.74 -13.03 -8.22
N THR A 278 -2.05 -12.82 -6.94
CA THR A 278 -2.75 -13.81 -6.08
C THR A 278 -4.27 -13.66 -6.16
N ASP A 279 -4.80 -13.57 -7.38
CA ASP A 279 -6.20 -13.26 -7.68
C ASP A 279 -6.72 -11.93 -7.08
N GLY A 280 -5.82 -10.99 -6.73
CA GLY A 280 -6.20 -9.61 -6.43
C GLY A 280 -6.63 -8.82 -7.67
N GLN A 281 -6.19 -9.22 -8.86
CA GLN A 281 -6.68 -8.74 -10.16
C GLN A 281 -6.94 -9.90 -11.13
N PRO A 282 -7.90 -9.75 -12.07
CA PRO A 282 -7.98 -10.60 -13.24
C PRO A 282 -6.63 -10.61 -13.98
N GLN A 283 -6.21 -11.79 -14.42
CA GLN A 283 -4.87 -12.02 -14.99
C GLN A 283 -4.61 -11.19 -16.25
N GLU A 284 -5.67 -10.92 -17.03
CA GLU A 284 -5.67 -10.09 -18.24
C GLU A 284 -5.45 -8.60 -17.94
N LYS A 285 -5.72 -8.15 -16.69
CA LYS A 285 -5.45 -6.77 -16.26
C LYS A 285 -4.03 -6.58 -15.74
N LEU A 286 -3.29 -7.65 -15.43
CA LEU A 286 -1.92 -7.56 -14.95
C LEU A 286 -0.99 -7.02 -16.03
N GLU A 287 -1.12 -7.48 -17.28
CA GLU A 287 -0.26 -7.04 -18.41
C GLU A 287 -0.31 -5.52 -18.67
N HIS A 288 -1.41 -4.87 -18.28
CA HIS A 288 -1.67 -3.43 -18.45
C HIS A 288 -1.73 -2.66 -17.12
N PHE A 289 -1.22 -3.24 -16.04
CA PHE A 289 -1.40 -2.70 -14.69
C PHE A 289 -0.71 -1.34 -14.52
N GLY A 290 -1.51 -0.32 -14.21
CA GLY A 290 -1.05 1.06 -14.01
C GLY A 290 -0.82 1.89 -15.27
N GLU A 291 -1.03 1.34 -16.46
CA GLU A 291 -0.94 2.09 -17.73
C GLU A 291 -2.00 3.19 -17.85
N ASP A 292 -3.11 3.11 -17.10
CA ASP A 292 -4.18 4.11 -17.03
C ASP A 292 -3.89 5.28 -16.07
N THR A 293 -2.76 5.25 -15.36
CA THR A 293 -2.32 6.38 -14.52
C THR A 293 -1.81 7.54 -15.39
N PRO A 294 -1.92 8.80 -14.93
CA PRO A 294 -1.26 9.93 -15.59
C PRO A 294 0.28 9.82 -15.71
N LEU A 295 0.95 9.01 -14.88
CA LEU A 295 2.37 8.67 -15.06
C LEU A 295 2.62 7.55 -16.10
N GLY A 296 1.58 6.85 -16.55
CA GLY A 296 1.66 5.80 -17.57
C GLY A 296 2.31 4.48 -17.11
N ARG A 297 2.45 4.27 -15.80
CA ARG A 297 3.07 3.08 -15.20
C ARG A 297 2.45 2.74 -13.84
N MET A 298 2.64 1.50 -13.39
CA MET A 298 2.46 1.14 -11.98
C MET A 298 3.51 1.82 -11.09
N GLY A 299 3.15 2.03 -9.82
CA GLY A 299 4.09 2.43 -8.78
C GLY A 299 4.84 1.24 -8.20
N GLN A 300 6.01 1.47 -7.63
CA GLN A 300 6.76 0.50 -6.83
C GLN A 300 6.57 0.75 -5.32
N PRO A 301 6.65 -0.28 -4.46
CA PRO A 301 6.54 -0.12 -3.00
C PRO A 301 7.53 0.89 -2.41
N ALA A 302 8.74 1.01 -2.95
CA ALA A 302 9.72 2.03 -2.59
C ALA A 302 9.15 3.46 -2.60
N GLU A 303 8.23 3.76 -3.54
CA GLU A 303 7.63 5.09 -3.73
C GLU A 303 6.57 5.43 -2.68
N LEU A 304 6.07 4.43 -1.96
CA LEU A 304 5.11 4.61 -0.87
C LEU A 304 5.82 4.95 0.45
N ALA A 305 7.01 4.41 0.68
CA ALA A 305 7.71 4.50 1.96
C ALA A 305 7.92 5.96 2.46
N PRO A 306 8.29 6.96 1.62
CA PRO A 306 8.39 8.36 2.06
C PRO A 306 7.11 8.93 2.67
N ALA A 307 5.93 8.52 2.19
CA ALA A 307 4.63 8.94 2.71
C ALA A 307 4.38 8.41 4.12
N TYR A 308 4.70 7.14 4.38
CA TYR A 308 4.61 6.56 5.73
C TYR A 308 5.59 7.22 6.69
N VAL A 309 6.84 7.48 6.27
CA VAL A 309 7.82 8.16 7.13
C VAL A 309 7.36 9.58 7.48
N PHE A 310 6.88 10.34 6.49
CA PHE A 310 6.31 11.67 6.74
C PHE A 310 5.16 11.61 7.75
N LEU A 311 4.20 10.69 7.57
CA LEU A 311 3.06 10.55 8.47
C LEU A 311 3.46 10.04 9.87
N ALA A 312 4.55 9.29 10.01
CA ALA A 312 5.04 8.79 11.30
C ALA A 312 5.90 9.82 12.07
N SER A 313 6.60 10.71 11.37
CA SER A 313 7.53 11.69 11.95
C SER A 313 6.81 12.87 12.63
N ALA A 314 7.58 13.75 13.29
CA ALA A 314 7.05 15.01 13.84
C ALA A 314 6.78 16.09 12.77
N GLU A 315 7.24 15.89 11.53
CA GLU A 315 7.07 16.83 10.41
C GLU A 315 5.59 17.00 10.03
N SER A 316 4.80 15.92 10.20
CA SER A 316 3.35 15.89 9.97
C SER A 316 2.53 16.20 11.24
N SER A 317 3.09 16.98 12.18
CA SER A 317 2.47 17.32 13.46
C SER A 317 1.06 17.94 13.38
N TYR A 318 0.74 18.62 12.28
CA TYR A 318 -0.59 19.21 12.02
C TYR A 318 -1.42 18.45 10.97
N VAL A 319 -0.99 17.23 10.60
CA VAL A 319 -1.72 16.34 9.68
C VAL A 319 -2.42 15.26 10.49
N ILE A 320 -3.76 15.28 10.51
CA ILE A 320 -4.59 14.40 11.34
C ILE A 320 -5.96 14.16 10.70
N GLY A 321 -6.36 12.89 10.60
CA GLY A 321 -7.58 12.45 9.90
C GLY A 321 -7.45 12.45 8.38
N GLU A 322 -6.26 12.71 7.85
CA GLU A 322 -6.05 12.90 6.42
C GLU A 322 -5.75 11.60 5.68
N THR A 323 -5.93 11.62 4.36
CA THR A 323 -5.61 10.51 3.46
C THR A 323 -4.63 10.98 2.39
N LEU A 324 -3.37 10.54 2.51
CA LEU A 324 -2.31 10.89 1.57
C LEU A 324 -2.35 9.95 0.36
N ASN A 325 -2.72 10.47 -0.80
CA ASN A 325 -2.82 9.70 -2.04
C ASN A 325 -1.45 9.55 -2.72
N VAL A 326 -1.07 8.32 -3.03
CA VAL A 326 0.17 7.96 -3.74
C VAL A 326 -0.19 7.02 -4.88
N ASN A 327 -0.71 7.60 -5.96
CA ASN A 327 -1.55 6.88 -6.92
C ASN A 327 -1.25 7.16 -8.40
N GLY A 328 -0.07 7.68 -8.73
CA GLY A 328 0.32 8.00 -10.10
C GLY A 328 -0.44 9.17 -10.73
N GLY A 329 -1.16 9.97 -9.93
CA GLY A 329 -1.90 11.16 -10.39
C GLY A 329 -3.40 10.92 -10.65
N ILE A 330 -3.93 9.74 -10.35
CA ILE A 330 -5.37 9.47 -10.46
C ILE A 330 -6.15 10.46 -9.57
N PRO A 331 -7.10 11.25 -10.10
CA PRO A 331 -7.89 12.17 -9.30
C PRO A 331 -8.70 11.46 -8.21
N SER A 332 -8.62 11.97 -6.98
CA SER A 332 -9.37 11.50 -5.81
C SER A 332 -9.97 12.71 -5.05
N PRO A 333 -11.14 12.57 -4.40
CA PRO A 333 -11.71 13.57 -3.50
C PRO A 333 -10.87 13.90 -2.27
#